data_AF-A0A496VNT7-F1
#
_entry.id   AF-A0A496VNT7-F1
#
_cell.length_a   1.000
_cell.length_b   1.000
_cell.length_c   1.000
_cell.angle_alpha   90.00
_cell.angle_beta   90.00
_cell.angle_gamma   90.00
#
_symmetry.space_group_name_H-M   'P 1'
#
loop_
_entity.id
_entity.type
_entity.pdbx_description
1 polymer ?
#
loop_
_entity_poly.entity_id
_entity_poly.type
_entity_poly.pdbx_seq_one_letter_code
_entity_poly.pdbx_strand_id
1 'polypeptide(L)'
;MENYNQKKDEFQYWLFYMDDALESFFKNIPPSLSEKLDYSVGSLNFIEEWILSRYASINDVKKHEESEIFNGVVMYIGETFRKNLGGKWIIDFSNPADYCFGLPQLKFQYGIPPTCPMRLVTASIDRKKGTFISTILKNQLKKSASLGS
;
A
#
# COMPACT_ATOMS: atom_id res chain seq x y z
N MET A 1 -16.23 17.48 15.05
CA MET A 1 -15.03 16.91 15.73
C MET A 1 -15.20 15.44 16.08
N GLU A 2 -16.43 14.95 16.29
CA GLU A 2 -16.74 13.55 16.69
C GLU A 2 -16.29 12.47 15.67
N ASN A 3 -16.04 12.82 14.41
CA ASN A 3 -15.73 11.87 13.33
C ASN A 3 -14.25 11.39 13.28
N TYR A 4 -13.28 12.18 13.75
CA TYR A 4 -11.85 11.83 13.57
C TYR A 4 -11.30 10.89 14.64
N ASN A 5 -11.83 10.91 15.86
CA ASN A 5 -11.43 9.96 16.89
C ASN A 5 -11.87 8.54 16.52
N GLN A 6 -13.12 8.39 16.09
CA GLN A 6 -13.63 7.11 15.56
C GLN A 6 -12.74 6.59 14.41
N LYS A 7 -12.38 7.42 13.44
CA LYS A 7 -11.50 6.99 12.33
C LYS A 7 -10.10 6.62 12.78
N LYS A 8 -9.57 7.24 13.84
CA LYS A 8 -8.30 6.84 14.44
C LYS A 8 -8.41 5.48 15.11
N ASP A 9 -9.52 5.20 15.79
CA ASP A 9 -9.80 3.90 16.41
C ASP A 9 -9.95 2.82 15.34
N GLU A 10 -10.73 3.08 14.28
CA GLU A 10 -10.84 2.21 13.10
C GLU A 10 -9.47 1.91 12.49
N PHE A 11 -8.59 2.91 12.39
CA PHE A 11 -7.22 2.71 11.95
C PHE A 11 -6.39 1.85 12.92
N GLN A 12 -6.57 1.99 14.25
CA GLN A 12 -5.91 1.11 15.21
C GLN A 12 -6.41 -0.33 15.11
N TYR A 13 -7.71 -0.55 14.94
CA TYR A 13 -8.26 -1.89 14.69
C TYR A 13 -7.73 -2.47 13.39
N TRP A 14 -7.68 -1.66 12.33
CA TRP A 14 -7.11 -2.06 11.05
C TRP A 14 -5.64 -2.50 11.16
N LEU A 15 -4.84 -1.82 11.98
CA LEU A 15 -3.47 -2.23 12.29
C LEU A 15 -3.41 -3.51 13.13
N PHE A 16 -4.29 -3.62 14.14
CA PHE A 16 -4.34 -4.78 15.03
C PHE A 16 -4.65 -6.08 14.27
N TYR A 17 -5.57 -6.02 13.31
CA TYR A 17 -5.96 -7.18 12.49
C TYR A 17 -5.14 -7.33 11.19
N MET A 18 -4.05 -6.57 11.02
CA MET A 18 -3.28 -6.56 9.77
C MET A 18 -2.70 -7.94 9.44
N ASP A 19 -2.17 -8.64 10.44
CA ASP A 19 -1.54 -9.96 10.22
C ASP A 19 -2.58 -10.99 9.76
N ASP A 20 -3.75 -11.03 10.40
CA ASP A 20 -4.87 -11.90 10.02
C ASP A 20 -5.39 -11.55 8.61
N ALA A 21 -5.50 -10.25 8.30
CA ALA A 21 -5.95 -9.77 7.00
C ALA A 21 -4.94 -10.13 5.89
N LEU A 22 -3.64 -10.03 6.16
CA LEU A 22 -2.60 -10.48 5.23
C LEU A 22 -2.65 -11.99 5.04
N GLU A 23 -2.82 -12.77 6.12
CA GLU A 23 -2.96 -14.22 6.02
C GLU A 23 -4.17 -14.61 5.15
N SER A 24 -5.33 -13.96 5.37
CA SER A 24 -6.51 -14.15 4.51
C SER A 24 -6.20 -13.78 3.05
N PHE A 25 -5.52 -12.66 2.82
CA PHE A 25 -5.12 -12.23 1.48
C PHE A 25 -4.25 -13.29 0.78
N PHE A 26 -3.22 -13.82 1.43
CA PHE A 26 -2.34 -14.84 0.85
C PHE A 26 -3.08 -16.16 0.53
N LYS A 27 -4.13 -16.50 1.29
CA LYS A 27 -4.99 -17.67 1.03
C LYS A 27 -5.94 -17.45 -0.15
N ASN A 28 -6.31 -16.21 -0.45
CA ASN A 28 -7.34 -15.86 -1.44
C ASN A 28 -6.79 -15.40 -2.80
N ILE A 29 -5.47 -15.26 -2.94
CA ILE A 29 -4.81 -15.00 -4.24
C ILE A 29 -4.31 -16.30 -4.90
N PRO A 30 -4.05 -16.30 -6.22
CA PRO A 30 -3.48 -17.47 -6.89
C PRO A 30 -2.16 -17.92 -6.23
N PRO A 31 -1.94 -19.23 -6.00
CA PRO A 31 -0.71 -19.74 -5.39
C PRO A 31 0.56 -19.29 -6.13
N SER A 32 0.51 -19.27 -7.47
CA SER A 32 1.62 -18.83 -8.32
C SER A 32 2.01 -17.35 -8.15
N LEU A 33 1.09 -16.52 -7.63
CA LEU A 33 1.38 -15.17 -7.20
C LEU A 33 1.89 -15.16 -5.76
N SER A 34 1.16 -15.83 -4.86
CA SER A 34 1.46 -15.91 -3.41
C SER A 34 2.92 -16.31 -3.15
N GLU A 35 3.43 -17.32 -3.86
CA GLU A 35 4.82 -17.80 -3.77
C GLU A 35 5.88 -16.75 -4.16
N LYS A 36 5.50 -15.72 -4.93
CA LYS A 36 6.41 -14.65 -5.40
C LYS A 36 6.33 -13.40 -4.53
N LEU A 37 5.41 -13.36 -3.57
CA LEU A 37 5.14 -12.20 -2.74
C LEU A 37 5.99 -12.20 -1.46
N ASP A 38 7.30 -12.01 -1.62
CA ASP A 38 8.32 -12.10 -0.56
C ASP A 38 8.70 -10.76 0.12
N TYR A 39 7.96 -9.68 -0.15
CA TYR A 39 8.23 -8.31 0.30
C TYR A 39 9.54 -7.70 -0.25
N SER A 40 10.11 -8.28 -1.31
CA SER A 40 11.20 -7.66 -2.06
C SER A 40 10.69 -6.52 -2.96
N VAL A 41 11.61 -5.71 -3.48
CA VAL A 41 11.28 -4.74 -4.52
C VAL A 41 10.74 -5.44 -5.79
N GLY A 42 11.20 -6.67 -6.06
CA GLY A 42 10.78 -7.45 -7.23
C GLY A 42 9.34 -7.95 -7.12
N SER A 43 8.89 -8.32 -5.92
CA SER A 43 7.52 -8.80 -5.70
C SER A 43 6.45 -7.78 -6.07
N LEU A 44 6.77 -6.48 -5.98
CA LEU A 44 5.90 -5.39 -6.39
C LEU A 44 5.53 -5.43 -7.87
N ASN A 45 6.40 -5.98 -8.73
CA ASN A 45 6.05 -6.15 -10.15
C ASN A 45 4.99 -7.24 -10.33
N PHE A 46 5.14 -8.38 -9.64
CA PHE A 46 4.19 -9.49 -9.75
C PHE A 46 2.80 -9.10 -9.23
N ILE A 47 2.73 -8.38 -8.10
CA ILE A 47 1.43 -7.90 -7.61
C ILE A 47 0.85 -6.81 -8.51
N GLU A 48 1.66 -5.92 -9.09
CA GLU A 48 1.17 -4.90 -10.02
C GLU A 48 0.63 -5.52 -11.31
N GLU A 49 1.33 -6.48 -11.90
CA GLU A 49 0.86 -7.25 -13.05
C GLU A 49 -0.47 -7.97 -12.74
N TRP A 50 -0.57 -8.58 -11.57
CA TRP A 50 -1.81 -9.24 -11.14
C TRP A 50 -2.97 -8.25 -10.97
N ILE A 51 -2.74 -7.10 -10.31
CA ILE A 51 -3.72 -6.00 -10.19
C ILE A 51 -4.20 -5.57 -11.57
N LEU A 52 -3.28 -5.36 -12.52
CA LEU A 52 -3.61 -4.94 -13.89
C LEU A 52 -4.36 -6.01 -14.69
N SER A 53 -4.14 -7.29 -14.38
CA SER A 53 -4.89 -8.41 -14.99
C SER A 53 -6.30 -8.57 -14.39
N ARG A 54 -6.47 -8.22 -13.10
CA ARG A 54 -7.73 -8.34 -12.36
C ARG A 54 -8.67 -7.16 -12.58
N TYR A 55 -8.13 -5.94 -12.66
CA TYR A 55 -8.91 -4.71 -12.70
C TYR A 55 -8.68 -3.95 -14.00
N ALA A 56 -9.75 -3.83 -14.81
CA ALA A 56 -9.70 -3.05 -16.05
C ALA A 56 -9.69 -1.53 -15.78
N SER A 57 -10.28 -1.12 -14.65
CA SER A 57 -10.42 0.28 -14.24
C SER A 57 -10.45 0.44 -12.72
N ILE A 58 -10.28 1.68 -12.24
CA ILE A 58 -10.44 2.02 -10.82
C ILE A 58 -11.86 1.68 -10.30
N ASN A 59 -12.89 1.69 -11.16
CA ASN A 59 -14.25 1.36 -10.74
C ASN A 59 -14.39 -0.11 -10.35
N ASP A 60 -13.58 -1.00 -10.93
CA ASP A 60 -13.60 -2.42 -10.57
C ASP A 60 -13.10 -2.65 -9.14
N VAL A 61 -12.09 -1.89 -8.73
CA VAL A 61 -11.52 -1.93 -7.37
C VAL A 61 -12.52 -1.45 -6.31
N LYS A 62 -13.44 -0.55 -6.69
CA LYS A 62 -14.43 0.04 -5.76
C LYS A 62 -15.63 -0.88 -5.49
N LYS A 63 -15.74 -2.02 -6.17
CA LYS A 63 -16.83 -2.98 -5.94
C LYS A 63 -16.72 -3.53 -4.52
N HIS A 64 -17.86 -3.68 -3.85
CA HIS A 64 -17.91 -4.13 -2.46
C HIS A 64 -17.25 -5.51 -2.27
N GLU A 65 -17.49 -6.42 -3.21
CA GLU A 65 -16.86 -7.76 -3.25
C GLU A 65 -15.33 -7.74 -3.33
N GLU A 66 -14.72 -6.63 -3.77
CA GLU A 66 -13.27 -6.49 -3.92
C GLU A 66 -12.60 -5.88 -2.68
N SER A 67 -13.38 -5.44 -1.69
CA SER A 67 -12.87 -4.70 -0.52
C SER A 67 -11.80 -5.46 0.26
N GLU A 68 -11.98 -6.75 0.52
CA GLU A 68 -11.03 -7.58 1.25
C GLU A 68 -9.72 -7.79 0.45
N ILE A 69 -9.85 -8.17 -0.82
CA ILE A 69 -8.70 -8.36 -1.71
C ILE A 69 -7.92 -7.05 -1.88
N PHE A 70 -8.62 -5.94 -2.10
CA PHE A 70 -8.00 -4.63 -2.25
C PHE A 70 -7.29 -4.19 -0.97
N ASN A 71 -7.89 -4.44 0.19
CA ASN A 71 -7.27 -4.17 1.47
C ASN A 71 -5.97 -4.98 1.64
N GLY A 72 -5.98 -6.27 1.32
CA GLY A 72 -4.80 -7.13 1.32
C GLY A 72 -3.68 -6.62 0.40
N VAL A 73 -4.02 -6.17 -0.80
CA VAL A 73 -3.07 -5.53 -1.74
C VAL A 73 -2.45 -4.26 -1.13
N VAL A 74 -3.27 -3.38 -0.56
CA VAL A 74 -2.82 -2.12 0.07
C VAL A 74 -1.89 -2.42 1.24
N MET A 75 -2.24 -3.36 2.10
CA MET A 75 -1.43 -3.82 3.23
C MET A 75 -0.10 -4.42 2.74
N TYR A 76 -0.13 -5.32 1.75
CA TYR A 76 1.06 -5.96 1.22
C TYR A 76 2.06 -4.95 0.62
N ILE A 77 1.57 -4.02 -0.21
CA ILE A 77 2.41 -2.97 -0.80
C ILE A 77 2.98 -2.07 0.30
N GLY A 78 2.16 -1.67 1.27
CA GLY A 78 2.62 -0.87 2.39
C GLY A 78 3.68 -1.58 3.24
N GLU A 79 3.46 -2.84 3.61
CA GLU A 79 4.42 -3.63 4.36
C GLU A 79 5.71 -3.87 3.57
N THR A 80 5.62 -4.00 2.24
CA THR A 80 6.81 -4.06 1.37
C THR A 80 7.63 -2.77 1.47
N PHE A 81 6.99 -1.60 1.39
CA PHE A 81 7.68 -0.32 1.59
C PHE A 81 8.26 -0.20 3.01
N ARG A 82 7.48 -0.56 4.04
CA ARG A 82 7.90 -0.48 5.44
C ARG A 82 9.10 -1.39 5.76
N LYS A 83 9.12 -2.62 5.22
CA LYS A 83 10.23 -3.57 5.42
C LYS A 83 11.50 -3.11 4.71
N ASN A 84 11.40 -2.39 3.59
CA ASN A 84 12.56 -1.93 2.82
C ASN A 84 13.08 -0.54 3.26
N LEU A 85 12.22 0.36 3.72
CA LEU A 85 12.57 1.74 4.10
C LEU A 85 12.47 2.02 5.60
N GLY A 86 11.93 1.09 6.38
CA GLY A 86 11.49 1.33 7.75
C GLY A 86 10.20 2.17 7.80
N GLY A 87 10.05 2.93 8.88
CA GLY A 87 8.89 3.81 9.07
C GLY A 87 7.70 3.14 9.77
N LYS A 88 6.62 3.90 9.89
CA LYS A 88 5.41 3.49 10.61
C LYS A 88 4.15 3.87 9.86
N TRP A 89 3.13 3.03 9.98
CA TRP A 89 1.79 3.37 9.55
C TRP A 89 1.24 4.51 10.40
N ILE A 90 0.61 5.47 9.75
CA ILE A 90 -0.13 6.58 10.36
C ILE A 90 -1.42 6.83 9.58
N ILE A 91 -2.32 7.58 10.20
CA ILE A 91 -3.43 8.25 9.54
C ILE A 91 -3.36 9.74 9.90
N ASP A 92 -3.57 10.62 8.92
CA ASP A 92 -3.46 12.07 9.12
C ASP A 92 -4.75 12.78 8.69
N PHE A 93 -5.20 13.71 9.54
CA PHE A 93 -6.39 14.54 9.36
C PHE A 93 -6.07 16.04 9.48
N SER A 94 -4.78 16.42 9.45
CA SER A 94 -4.34 17.80 9.65
C SER A 94 -4.59 18.69 8.42
N ASN A 95 -4.53 18.13 7.21
CA ASN A 95 -4.68 18.88 5.96
C ASN A 95 -5.71 18.23 5.00
N PRO A 96 -6.94 18.77 4.90
CA PRO A 96 -7.97 18.26 3.99
C PRO A 96 -7.60 18.30 2.49
N ALA A 97 -6.61 19.13 2.09
CA ALA A 97 -6.13 19.18 0.72
C ALA A 97 -5.08 18.09 0.41
N ASP A 98 -4.64 17.33 1.41
CA ASP A 98 -3.70 16.23 1.21
C ASP A 98 -4.37 15.08 0.43
N TYR A 99 -3.69 14.57 -0.58
CA TYR A 99 -4.17 13.45 -1.39
C TYR A 99 -4.33 12.15 -0.57
N CYS A 100 -3.69 12.07 0.60
CA CYS A 100 -3.77 10.99 1.58
C CYS A 100 -4.65 11.31 2.79
N PHE A 101 -5.38 12.43 2.77
CA PHE A 101 -6.21 12.85 3.90
C PHE A 101 -7.16 11.72 4.35
N GLY A 102 -7.03 11.30 5.61
CA GLY A 102 -7.84 10.25 6.21
C GLY A 102 -7.63 8.85 5.64
N LEU A 103 -6.50 8.58 4.97
CA LEU A 103 -6.13 7.26 4.48
C LEU A 103 -4.90 6.72 5.24
N PRO A 104 -4.77 5.37 5.40
CA PRO A 104 -3.54 4.76 5.90
C PRO A 104 -2.36 5.13 5.00
N GLN A 105 -1.29 5.60 5.63
CA GLN A 105 -0.05 5.98 4.95
C GLN A 105 1.18 5.62 5.79
N LEU A 106 2.33 5.50 5.14
CA LEU A 106 3.61 5.28 5.77
C LEU A 106 4.34 6.60 5.94
N LYS A 107 4.76 6.86 7.18
CA LYS A 107 5.68 7.94 7.52
C LYS A 107 7.06 7.35 7.77
N PHE A 108 8.03 7.82 7.00
CA PHE A 108 9.42 7.40 7.07
C PHE A 108 10.28 8.41 7.86
N GLN A 109 11.57 8.09 8.02
CA GLN A 109 12.55 9.02 8.59
C GLN A 109 12.82 10.20 7.66
N TYR A 110 13.48 11.24 8.18
CA TYR A 110 13.65 12.54 7.53
C TYR A 110 14.14 12.43 6.08
N GLY A 111 13.49 13.17 5.19
CA GLY A 111 13.86 13.30 3.78
C GLY A 111 13.21 12.28 2.84
N ILE A 112 12.64 11.18 3.34
CA ILE A 112 11.85 10.25 2.52
C ILE A 112 10.39 10.70 2.52
N PRO A 113 9.77 10.94 1.34
CA PRO A 113 8.37 11.38 1.28
C PRO A 113 7.44 10.28 1.80
N PRO A 114 6.33 10.64 2.47
CA PRO A 114 5.34 9.66 2.91
C PRO A 114 4.70 8.94 1.71
N THR A 115 4.26 7.71 1.94
CA THR A 115 3.65 6.87 0.91
C THR A 115 2.25 6.45 1.33
N CYS A 116 1.26 6.63 0.45
CA CYS A 116 -0.07 6.04 0.64
C CYS A 116 -0.28 4.89 -0.35
N PRO A 117 -0.23 3.64 0.12
CA PRO A 117 -0.29 2.47 -0.75
C PRO A 117 -1.57 2.39 -1.59
N MET A 118 -2.72 2.81 -1.05
CA MET A 118 -3.98 2.89 -1.79
C MET A 118 -3.89 3.79 -3.03
N ARG A 119 -3.18 4.92 -2.91
CA ARG A 119 -2.93 5.84 -4.04
C ARG A 119 -1.93 5.25 -5.03
N LEU A 120 -0.97 4.45 -4.58
CA LEU A 120 -0.08 3.73 -5.48
C LEU A 120 -0.83 2.69 -6.33
N VAL A 121 -1.77 1.94 -5.73
CA VAL A 121 -2.57 0.93 -6.46
C VAL A 121 -3.48 1.60 -7.49
N THR A 122 -4.26 2.61 -7.09
CA THR A 122 -5.16 3.31 -8.03
C THR A 122 -4.37 3.95 -9.17
N ALA A 123 -3.22 4.54 -8.86
CA ALA A 123 -2.40 5.18 -9.87
C ALA A 123 -1.53 4.19 -10.69
N SER A 124 -1.37 2.92 -10.26
CA SER A 124 -0.77 1.88 -11.10
C SER A 124 -1.74 1.41 -12.17
N ILE A 125 -3.04 1.28 -11.82
CA ILE A 125 -4.13 0.94 -12.74
C ILE A 125 -4.26 1.96 -13.87
N ASP A 126 -4.16 3.26 -13.55
CA ASP A 126 -4.20 4.32 -14.56
C ASP A 126 -2.97 4.31 -15.46
N ARG A 127 -1.77 4.05 -14.90
CA ARG A 127 -0.51 4.12 -15.63
C ARG A 127 -0.20 2.88 -16.47
N LYS A 128 -0.73 1.71 -16.08
CA LYS A 128 -0.60 0.41 -16.78
C LYS A 128 0.85 0.05 -17.13
N LYS A 129 1.78 0.17 -16.17
CA LYS A 129 3.22 -0.07 -16.40
C LYS A 129 3.71 -1.45 -16.00
N GLY A 130 3.09 -2.11 -15.02
CA GLY A 130 3.57 -3.37 -14.43
C GLY A 130 4.83 -3.21 -13.55
N THR A 131 5.36 -2.00 -13.46
CA THR A 131 6.63 -1.67 -12.75
C THR A 131 6.57 -0.31 -12.06
N PHE A 132 5.40 0.34 -12.03
CA PHE A 132 5.25 1.67 -11.45
C PHE A 132 5.55 1.67 -9.95
N ILE A 133 4.97 0.74 -9.20
CA ILE A 133 5.06 0.68 -7.74
C ILE A 133 6.50 0.37 -7.32
N SER A 134 7.16 -0.59 -7.98
CA SER A 134 8.56 -0.91 -7.71
C SER A 134 9.51 0.25 -8.06
N THR A 135 9.19 1.02 -9.10
CA THR A 135 9.95 2.23 -9.47
C THR A 135 9.89 3.29 -8.38
N ILE A 136 8.72 3.50 -7.76
CA ILE A 136 8.59 4.43 -6.63
C ILE A 136 9.44 3.97 -5.44
N LEU A 137 9.38 2.70 -5.06
CA LEU A 137 10.20 2.17 -3.96
C LEU A 137 11.71 2.31 -4.25
N LYS A 138 12.15 1.98 -5.47
CA LYS A 138 13.56 2.15 -5.90
C LYS A 138 14.02 3.59 -5.77
N ASN A 139 13.18 4.55 -6.17
CA ASN A 139 13.52 5.98 -6.07
C ASN A 139 13.62 6.44 -4.61
N GLN A 140 12.74 5.96 -3.74
CA GLN A 140 12.80 6.25 -2.31
C GLN A 140 14.02 5.62 -1.63
N LEU A 141 14.39 4.39 -2.00
CA LEU A 141 15.61 3.72 -1.52
C LEU A 141 16.87 4.50 -1.91
N LYS A 142 16.97 4.96 -3.17
CA LYS A 142 18.08 5.81 -3.61
C LYS A 142 18.17 7.10 -2.80
N LYS A 143 17.03 7.73 -2.51
CA LYS A 143 16.98 8.95 -1.69
C LYS A 143 17.42 8.68 -0.24
N SER A 144 16.97 7.58 0.35
CA SER A 144 17.40 7.13 1.67
C SER A 144 18.91 6.94 1.74
N ALA A 145 19.49 6.25 0.76
CA ALA A 145 20.94 6.03 0.68
C ALA A 145 21.73 7.34 0.59
N SER A 146 21.24 8.36 -0.15
CA SER A 146 21.90 9.67 -0.25
C SER A 146 21.80 10.55 1.00
N LEU A 147 20.95 10.19 1.97
CA LEU A 147 20.77 10.92 3.23
C LEU A 147 21.57 10.30 4.39
N GLY A 148 22.00 9.05 4.24
CA GLY A 148 22.85 8.34 5.20
C GLY A 148 24.36 8.40 4.88
N SER A 149 24.74 9.04 3.78
CA SER A 149 26.12 9.35 3.36
C SER A 149 26.50 10.78 3.71
#